data_AF-A0A1W6C2J0-F1
#
_entry.id   AF-A0A1W6C2J0-F1
#
_cell.length_a   1.000
_cell.length_b   1.000
_cell.length_c   1.000
_cell.angle_alpha   90.00
_cell.angle_beta   90.00
_cell.angle_gamma   90.00
#
_symmetry.space_group_name_H-M   'P 1'
#
loop_
_entity.id
_entity.type
_entity.pdbx_description
1 polymer ?
#
loop_
_entity_poly.entity_id
_entity_poly.type
_entity_poly.pdbx_seq_one_letter_code
_entity_poly.pdbx_strand_id
1 'polypeptide(L)'
;YMVYMFKYDSTHGRYKGEVKAEGGKLVIDGHAITVFQRDPANIKWADAGAQYVVESTGVFTTTEKASAHLKGGAKRVIISAPSADAPMFVMGVN
;
A
#
# COMPACT_ATOMS: atom_id res chain seq x y z
N TYR A 1 -7.33 -6.42 -13.49
CA TYR A 1 -8.19 -5.39 -12.87
C TYR A 1 -7.40 -4.16 -12.42
N MET A 2 -6.32 -4.29 -11.63
CA MET A 2 -5.52 -3.15 -11.13
C MET A 2 -4.99 -2.20 -12.21
N VAL A 3 -4.53 -2.71 -13.37
CA VAL A 3 -4.11 -1.88 -14.51
C VAL A 3 -5.20 -0.91 -14.95
N TYR A 4 -6.44 -1.38 -15.02
CA TYR A 4 -7.58 -0.55 -15.43
C TYR A 4 -7.87 0.53 -14.37
N MET A 5 -7.96 0.14 -13.10
CA MET A 5 -8.23 1.08 -11.99
C MET A 5 -7.15 2.15 -11.86
N PHE A 6 -5.88 1.82 -12.09
CA PHE A 6 -4.81 2.82 -12.06
C PHE A 6 -4.82 3.71 -13.31
N LYS A 7 -5.16 3.16 -14.48
CA LYS A 7 -5.16 3.92 -15.75
C LYS A 7 -6.33 4.91 -15.83
N TYR A 8 -7.48 4.57 -15.27
CA TYR A 8 -8.72 5.33 -15.40
C TYR A 8 -9.30 5.70 -14.04
N ASP A 9 -9.22 6.98 -13.70
CA ASP A 9 -9.84 7.57 -12.52
C ASP A 9 -10.95 8.55 -12.95
N SER A 10 -12.14 8.43 -12.38
CA SER A 10 -13.30 9.25 -12.76
C SER A 10 -13.21 10.70 -12.28
N THR A 11 -12.42 10.98 -11.24
CA THR A 11 -12.28 12.30 -10.64
C THR A 11 -10.99 12.98 -11.11
N HIS A 12 -9.88 12.24 -11.13
CA HIS A 12 -8.56 12.77 -11.49
C HIS A 12 -8.21 12.55 -12.98
N GLY A 13 -9.04 11.81 -13.71
CA GLY A 13 -8.88 11.54 -15.13
C GLY A 13 -7.96 10.37 -15.43
N ARG A 14 -7.56 10.26 -16.70
CA ARG A 14 -6.71 9.15 -17.17
C ARG A 14 -5.24 9.39 -16.81
N TYR A 15 -4.58 8.39 -16.25
CA TYR A 15 -3.12 8.42 -16.09
C TYR A 15 -2.44 8.50 -17.46
N LYS A 16 -1.53 9.45 -17.64
CA LYS A 16 -0.90 9.73 -18.95
C LYS A 16 0.19 8.73 -19.33
N GLY A 17 0.88 8.15 -18.33
CA GLY A 17 1.97 7.19 -18.53
C GLY A 17 1.51 5.77 -18.92
N GLU A 18 2.45 4.85 -19.07
CA GLU A 18 2.17 3.45 -19.40
C GLU A 18 1.82 2.65 -18.14
N VAL A 19 0.80 1.80 -18.25
CA VAL A 19 0.38 0.89 -17.18
C VAL A 19 0.07 -0.45 -17.83
N LYS A 20 0.81 -1.49 -17.44
CA LYS A 20 0.63 -2.85 -17.96
C LYS A 20 0.80 -3.90 -16.87
N ALA A 21 0.34 -5.11 -17.15
CA ALA A 21 0.63 -6.27 -16.32
C ALA A 21 1.60 -7.16 -17.08
N GLU A 22 2.69 -7.58 -16.43
CA GLU A 22 3.74 -8.37 -17.05
C GLU A 22 4.36 -9.30 -16.00
N GLY A 23 4.43 -10.61 -16.29
CA GLY A 23 5.05 -11.58 -15.38
C GLY A 23 4.42 -11.63 -13.98
N GLY A 24 3.10 -11.41 -13.85
CA GLY A 24 2.42 -11.35 -12.56
C GLY A 24 2.66 -10.07 -11.75
N LYS A 25 3.36 -9.08 -12.32
CA LYS A 25 3.62 -7.78 -11.71
C LYS A 25 2.79 -6.68 -12.38
N LEU A 26 2.58 -5.60 -11.64
CA LEU A 26 2.09 -4.34 -12.20
C LEU A 26 3.31 -3.53 -12.67
N VAL A 27 3.31 -3.03 -13.90
CA VAL A 27 4.40 -2.21 -14.43
C VAL A 27 3.85 -0.83 -14.76
N ILE A 28 4.43 0.20 -14.14
CA ILE A 28 4.04 1.62 -14.33
C ILE A 28 5.27 2.38 -14.81
N ASP A 29 5.22 2.96 -16.01
CA ASP A 29 6.35 3.67 -16.62
C ASP A 29 7.68 2.89 -16.52
N GLY A 30 7.64 1.59 -16.83
CA GLY A 30 8.80 0.68 -16.76
C GLY A 30 9.15 0.16 -15.36
N HIS A 31 8.50 0.64 -14.29
CA HIS A 31 8.77 0.22 -12.91
C HIS A 31 7.92 -1.00 -12.55
N ALA A 32 8.58 -2.13 -12.30
CA ALA A 32 7.91 -3.36 -11.90
C ALA A 32 7.58 -3.39 -10.40
N ILE A 33 6.29 -3.53 -10.09
CA ILE A 33 5.71 -3.53 -8.75
C ILE A 33 5.18 -4.93 -8.45
N THR A 34 5.68 -5.51 -7.36
CA THR A 34 5.21 -6.81 -6.86
C THR A 34 3.80 -6.69 -6.30
N VAL A 35 2.90 -7.58 -6.72
CA VAL A 35 1.52 -7.63 -6.25
C VAL A 35 1.33 -8.85 -5.35
N PHE A 36 0.66 -8.65 -4.22
CA PHE A 36 0.41 -9.68 -3.22
C PHE A 36 -1.09 -9.92 -3.02
N GLN A 37 -1.40 -10.99 -2.29
CA GLN A 37 -2.75 -11.32 -1.84
C GLN A 37 -3.19 -10.47 -0.63
N ARG A 38 -4.47 -10.60 -0.25
CA ARG A 38 -5.18 -9.69 0.67
C ARG A 38 -4.73 -9.74 2.13
N ASP A 39 -4.33 -10.90 2.65
CA ASP A 39 -4.06 -11.05 4.08
C ASP A 39 -2.69 -10.45 4.45
N PRO A 40 -2.64 -9.37 5.25
CA PRO A 40 -1.40 -8.66 5.54
C PRO A 40 -0.38 -9.49 6.32
N ALA A 41 -0.81 -10.49 7.08
CA ALA A 41 0.10 -11.37 7.83
C ALA A 41 0.89 -12.33 6.92
N ASN A 42 0.35 -12.61 5.73
CA ASN A 42 0.98 -13.50 4.75
C ASN A 42 1.84 -12.77 3.72
N ILE A 43 1.91 -11.43 3.79
CA ILE A 43 2.71 -10.64 2.86
C ILE A 43 4.14 -10.52 3.38
N LYS A 44 5.08 -11.05 2.60
CA LYS A 44 6.52 -10.96 2.89
C LYS A 44 7.08 -9.63 2.38
N TRP A 45 6.83 -8.55 3.11
CA TRP A 45 7.29 -7.20 2.79
C TRP A 45 8.82 -7.11 2.62
N ALA A 46 9.57 -7.82 3.44
CA ALA A 46 11.03 -7.87 3.35
C ALA A 46 11.52 -8.39 1.99
N ASP A 47 10.87 -9.44 1.45
CA ASP A 47 11.23 -10.02 0.15
C ASP A 47 10.98 -9.04 -1.01
N ALA A 48 10.01 -8.13 -0.87
CA ALA A 48 9.77 -7.04 -1.81
C ALA A 48 10.62 -5.78 -1.54
N GLY A 49 11.46 -5.78 -0.51
CA GLY A 49 12.25 -4.62 -0.09
C GLY A 49 11.43 -3.49 0.55
N ALA A 50 10.17 -3.75 0.92
CA ALA A 50 9.28 -2.74 1.48
C ALA A 50 9.58 -2.52 2.97
N GLN A 51 10.10 -1.33 3.30
CA GLN A 51 10.42 -0.95 4.68
C GLN A 51 9.24 -0.24 5.37
N TYR A 52 8.44 0.49 4.61
CA TYR A 52 7.28 1.24 5.08
C TYR A 52 6.04 0.70 4.40
N VAL A 53 4.97 0.50 5.16
CA VAL A 53 3.66 0.10 4.64
C VAL A 53 2.65 1.20 4.92
N VAL A 54 1.92 1.60 3.89
CA VAL A 54 0.75 2.47 4.02
C VAL A 54 -0.49 1.59 4.08
N GLU A 55 -1.13 1.57 5.24
CA GLU A 55 -2.33 0.78 5.49
C GLU A 55 -3.57 1.61 5.10
N SER A 56 -4.03 1.38 3.87
CA SER A 56 -5.12 2.11 3.23
C SER A 56 -6.35 1.25 2.93
N THR A 57 -6.49 0.09 3.58
CA THR A 57 -7.70 -0.74 3.43
C THR A 57 -8.88 -0.21 4.26
N GLY A 58 -8.60 0.58 5.31
CA GLY A 58 -9.60 1.05 6.27
C GLY A 58 -10.06 -0.01 7.28
N VAL A 59 -9.49 -1.23 7.24
CA VAL A 59 -9.87 -2.35 8.13
C VAL A 59 -8.92 -2.48 9.32
N PHE A 60 -7.63 -2.18 9.13
CA PHE A 60 -6.57 -2.33 10.13
C PHE A 60 -6.19 -0.98 10.76
N THR A 61 -7.14 -0.35 11.44
CA THR A 61 -7.00 1.03 11.95
C THR A 61 -6.52 1.16 13.39
N THR A 62 -6.19 0.05 14.06
CA THR A 62 -5.58 0.06 15.41
C THR A 62 -4.14 -0.42 15.33
N THR A 63 -3.33 -0.07 16.32
CA THR A 63 -1.93 -0.47 16.43
C THR A 63 -1.79 -1.98 16.41
N GLU A 64 -2.65 -2.70 17.15
CA GLU A 64 -2.67 -4.16 17.16
C GLU A 64 -2.92 -4.74 15.76
N LYS A 65 -3.98 -4.28 15.07
CA LYS A 65 -4.35 -4.79 13.75
C LYS A 65 -3.30 -4.47 12.69
N ALA A 66 -2.80 -3.24 12.67
CA ALA A 66 -1.77 -2.79 11.74
C ALA A 66 -0.41 -3.47 12.00
N SER A 67 -0.14 -3.92 13.23
CA SER A 67 1.11 -4.64 13.55
C SER A 67 1.27 -5.96 12.77
N ALA A 68 0.20 -6.49 12.16
CA ALA A 68 0.27 -7.65 11.28
C ALA A 68 1.30 -7.47 10.14
N HIS A 69 1.46 -6.26 9.61
CA HIS A 69 2.45 -5.98 8.57
C HIS A 69 3.90 -6.09 9.06
N LEU A 70 4.15 -5.84 10.35
CA LEU A 70 5.50 -5.94 10.92
C LEU A 70 5.99 -7.40 10.92
N LYS A 71 5.08 -8.37 11.05
CA LYS A 71 5.40 -9.80 10.94
C LYS A 71 5.92 -10.18 9.56
N GLY A 72 5.48 -9.46 8.52
CA GLY A 72 5.96 -9.60 7.14
C GLY A 72 7.32 -8.96 6.88
N GLY A 73 7.93 -8.30 7.87
CA GLY A 73 9.25 -7.67 7.77
C GLY A 73 9.24 -6.19 7.42
N ALA A 74 8.07 -5.53 7.43
CA ALA A 74 8.00 -4.07 7.38
C ALA A 74 8.61 -3.46 8.66
N LYS A 75 9.27 -2.32 8.54
CA LYS A 75 9.87 -1.59 9.68
C LYS A 75 8.91 -0.60 10.32
N ARG A 76 8.01 -0.02 9.52
CA ARG A 76 7.03 0.98 9.96
C ARG A 76 5.72 0.81 9.20
N VAL A 77 4.62 1.15 9.86
CA VAL A 77 3.28 1.17 9.26
C VAL A 77 2.68 2.55 9.48
N ILE A 78 2.08 3.11 8.43
CA ILE A 78 1.35 4.37 8.44
C ILE A 78 -0.12 4.05 8.15
N ILE A 79 -1.00 4.36 9.09
CA ILE A 79 -2.45 4.13 8.92
C ILE A 79 -3.03 5.38 8.24
N SER A 80 -3.67 5.22 7.08
CA SER A 80 -4.21 6.37 6.31
C SER A 80 -5.63 6.77 6.73
N ALA A 81 -5.98 6.51 7.98
CA ALA A 81 -7.28 6.77 8.59
C ALA A 81 -7.10 7.10 10.07
N PRO A 82 -8.08 7.77 10.71
CA PRO A 82 -8.04 7.97 12.16
C PRO A 82 -7.88 6.66 12.92
N SER A 83 -6.97 6.66 13.89
CA SER A 83 -6.71 5.51 14.76
C SER A 83 -7.13 5.83 16.19
N ALA A 84 -7.61 4.80 16.90
CA ALA A 84 -7.98 4.93 18.30
C ALA A 84 -6.76 5.01 19.23
N ASP A 85 -5.61 4.46 18.81
CA ASP A 85 -4.46 4.23 19.68
C ASP A 85 -3.10 4.60 19.04
N ALA A 86 -3.03 4.75 17.72
CA ALA A 86 -1.79 5.14 17.05
C ALA A 86 -1.56 6.67 17.13
N PRO A 87 -0.31 7.14 17.31
CA PRO A 87 0.02 8.56 17.21
C PRO A 87 -0.40 9.14 15.85
N MET A 88 -1.06 10.29 15.89
CA MET A 88 -1.55 10.98 14.69
C MET A 88 -0.70 12.22 14.40
N PHE A 89 -0.22 12.30 13.16
CA PHE A 89 0.61 13.40 12.68
C PHE A 89 -0.08 14.08 11.51
N VAL A 90 -0.07 15.40 11.53
CA VAL A 90 -0.50 16.26 10.42
C VAL A 90 0.71 17.03 9.95
N MET A 91 1.10 16.79 8.70
CA MET A 91 2.28 17.42 8.11
C MET A 91 2.18 18.94 8.20
N GLY A 92 3.19 19.56 8.83
CA GLY A 92 3.24 21.01 9.05
C GLY A 92 2.52 21.51 10.30
N VAL A 93 2.01 20.61 11.15
CA VAL A 93 1.32 20.98 12.40
C VAL A 93 2.01 20.36 13.62
N ASN A 94 2.18 19.04 13.67
CA ASN A 94 2.71 18.30 14.82
C ASN A 94 3.60 17.11 14.44
#